data_AF-A0A0K8PSY3-F1
#
_entry.id   AF-A0A0K8PSY3-F1
#
_cell.length_a   1.000
_cell.length_b   1.000
_cell.length_c   1.000
_cell.angle_alpha   90.00
_cell.angle_beta   90.00
_cell.angle_gamma   90.00
#
_symmetry.space_group_name_H-M   'P 1'
#
loop_
_entity.id
_entity.type
_entity.pdbx_description
1 polymer ?
#
loop_
_entity_poly.entity_id
_entity_poly.type
_entity_poly.pdbx_seq_one_letter_code
_entity_poly.pdbx_strand_id
1 'polypeptide(L)'
;MAADGVGSRLRCRLFPRHPGPAYSGSTVLRAITEHPVELDTDFELTWGRGAEFGHIAFADGRAEWHEVLNSPPGTRHTDALAELRRRLGTWHDQIPALLAATRPDAVLHHDIHELATPCPLSPRAGSRCSVTRPTT
;
A
#
# COMPACT_ATOMS: atom_id res chain seq x y z
N MET A 1 21.07 10.78 8.67
CA MET A 1 19.94 9.87 8.39
C MET A 1 19.51 10.08 6.95
N ALA A 2 19.19 9.02 6.21
CA ALA A 2 18.63 9.09 4.86
C ALA A 2 17.23 8.48 4.92
N ALA A 3 16.22 9.22 4.44
CA ALA A 3 14.80 8.84 4.47
C ALA A 3 14.10 9.21 3.15
N ASP A 4 14.75 8.88 2.03
CA ASP A 4 14.31 9.20 0.66
C ASP A 4 13.45 8.09 0.01
N GLY A 5 12.88 7.21 0.84
CA GLY A 5 11.87 6.22 0.44
C GLY A 5 12.39 5.03 -0.36
N VAL A 6 11.45 4.20 -0.85
CA VAL A 6 11.77 2.96 -1.59
C VAL A 6 12.58 3.24 -2.87
N GLY A 7 12.36 4.38 -3.53
CA GLY A 7 13.12 4.84 -4.70
C GLY A 7 14.47 5.51 -4.41
N SER A 8 15.02 5.33 -3.20
CA SER A 8 16.23 6.02 -2.71
C SER A 8 17.40 6.04 -3.71
N ARG A 9 17.77 7.26 -4.15
CA ARG A 9 18.99 7.48 -4.95
C ARG A 9 20.24 7.34 -4.10
N LEU A 10 20.14 7.64 -2.79
CA LEU A 10 21.25 7.49 -1.86
C LEU A 10 21.63 6.01 -1.68
N ARG A 11 20.65 5.10 -1.60
CA ARG A 11 20.90 3.66 -1.57
C ARG A 11 21.66 3.20 -2.81
N CYS A 12 21.27 3.65 -4.00
CA CYS A 12 21.98 3.32 -5.24
C CYS A 12 23.43 3.80 -5.25
N ARG A 13 23.72 4.96 -4.63
CA ARG A 13 25.09 5.50 -4.53
C ARG A 13 25.94 4.78 -3.49
N LEU A 14 25.36 4.46 -2.32
CA LEU A 14 26.08 3.83 -1.21
C LEU A 14 26.28 2.33 -1.41
N PHE A 15 25.33 1.68 -2.07
CA PHE A 15 25.30 0.23 -2.32
C PHE A 15 25.08 -0.03 -3.80
N PRO A 16 26.05 0.26 -4.68
CA PRO A 16 25.87 0.17 -6.13
C PRO A 16 25.63 -1.26 -6.64
N ARG A 17 25.94 -2.27 -5.82
CA ARG A 17 25.66 -3.69 -6.12
C ARG A 17 24.30 -4.17 -5.59
N HIS A 18 23.56 -3.31 -4.88
CA HIS A 18 22.24 -3.68 -4.39
C HIS A 18 21.25 -3.74 -5.58
N PRO A 19 20.47 -4.82 -5.73
CA PRO A 19 19.59 -5.00 -6.89
C PRO A 19 18.48 -3.93 -6.97
N GLY A 20 18.13 -3.35 -5.83
CA GLY A 20 17.10 -2.32 -5.72
C GLY A 20 15.74 -2.93 -5.36
N PRO A 21 14.67 -2.13 -5.40
CA PRO A 21 13.32 -2.62 -5.19
C PRO A 21 12.89 -3.55 -6.33
N ALA A 22 12.27 -4.67 -5.99
CA ALA A 22 11.63 -5.57 -6.93
C ALA A 22 10.11 -5.33 -6.91
N TYR A 23 9.46 -5.46 -8.06
CA TYR A 23 8.00 -5.46 -8.12
C TYR A 23 7.45 -6.67 -7.35
N SER A 24 6.46 -6.47 -6.49
CA SER A 24 5.95 -7.54 -5.61
C SER A 24 5.01 -8.53 -6.31
N GLY A 25 4.58 -8.23 -7.55
CA GLY A 25 3.54 -8.97 -8.24
C GLY A 25 2.13 -8.38 -8.09
N SER A 26 2.02 -7.29 -7.33
CA SER A 26 0.73 -6.66 -7.03
C SER A 26 0.76 -5.14 -7.22
N THR A 27 -0.41 -4.60 -7.52
CA THR A 27 -0.66 -3.17 -7.60
C THR A 27 -1.75 -2.81 -6.61
N VAL A 28 -1.77 -1.55 -6.15
CA VAL A 28 -2.80 -1.04 -5.26
C VAL A 28 -3.52 0.13 -5.91
N LEU A 29 -4.85 0.05 -5.91
CA LEU A 29 -5.72 1.19 -6.12
C LEU A 29 -6.19 1.68 -4.76
N ARG A 30 -6.18 2.99 -4.54
CA ARG A 30 -6.67 3.56 -3.28
C ARG A 30 -7.24 4.95 -3.48
N ALA A 31 -8.15 5.34 -2.61
CA ALA A 31 -8.68 6.69 -2.58
C ALA A 31 -9.22 7.03 -1.19
N ILE A 32 -9.58 8.31 -1.02
CA ILE A 32 -10.42 8.76 0.09
C ILE A 32 -11.78 9.12 -0.50
N THR A 33 -12.86 8.76 0.18
CA THR A 33 -14.22 9.13 -0.24
C THR A 33 -14.37 10.65 -0.24
N GLU A 34 -15.14 11.20 -1.19
CA GLU A 34 -15.42 12.64 -1.23
C GLU A 34 -16.40 13.06 -0.13
N HIS A 35 -17.32 12.16 0.22
CA HIS A 35 -18.35 12.39 1.23
C HIS A 35 -18.36 11.28 2.28
N PRO A 36 -18.97 11.53 3.45
CA PRO A 36 -19.13 10.51 4.48
C PRO A 36 -19.90 9.27 3.98
N VAL A 37 -19.55 8.11 4.54
CA VAL A 37 -20.19 6.83 4.27
C VAL A 37 -20.54 6.19 5.60
N GLU A 38 -21.76 5.69 5.75
CA GLU A 38 -22.15 4.89 6.92
C GLU A 38 -21.44 3.54 6.82
N LEU A 39 -20.54 3.28 7.77
CA LEU A 39 -19.74 2.06 7.84
C LEU A 39 -20.01 1.35 9.16
N ASP A 40 -20.11 0.03 9.10
CA ASP A 40 -20.37 -0.81 10.28
C ASP A 40 -19.14 -0.90 11.20
N THR A 41 -17.94 -0.65 10.65
CA THR A 41 -16.65 -0.79 11.33
C THR A 41 -15.70 0.34 10.95
N ASP A 42 -14.86 0.75 11.90
CA ASP A 42 -13.79 1.73 11.66
C ASP A 42 -12.67 1.17 10.78
N PHE A 43 -12.54 -0.15 10.71
CA PHE A 43 -11.55 -0.85 9.91
C PHE A 43 -12.07 -2.23 9.51
N GLU A 44 -11.89 -2.57 8.23
CA GLU A 44 -12.21 -3.89 7.70
C GLU A 44 -11.25 -4.28 6.59
N LEU A 45 -11.04 -5.59 6.46
CA LEU A 45 -10.34 -6.21 5.34
C LEU A 45 -11.17 -7.39 4.83
N THR A 46 -11.37 -7.44 3.52
CA THR A 46 -12.06 -8.52 2.83
C THR A 46 -11.17 -9.10 1.74
N TRP A 47 -11.08 -10.42 1.71
CA TRP A 47 -10.33 -11.15 0.71
C TRP A 47 -11.26 -11.84 -0.28
N GLY A 48 -10.89 -11.77 -1.55
CA GLY A 48 -11.54 -12.47 -2.65
C GLY A 48 -10.52 -13.14 -3.56
N ARG A 49 -10.95 -13.51 -4.77
CA ARG A 49 -10.12 -14.26 -5.70
C ARG A 49 -8.99 -13.40 -6.29
N GLY A 50 -7.84 -13.38 -5.61
CA GLY A 50 -6.66 -12.62 -6.03
C GLY A 50 -6.78 -11.10 -5.79
N ALA A 51 -7.68 -10.71 -4.90
CA ALA A 51 -7.93 -9.33 -4.50
C ALA A 51 -8.10 -9.24 -2.98
N GLU A 52 -7.57 -8.19 -2.40
CA GLU A 52 -7.80 -7.77 -1.01
C GLU A 52 -8.35 -6.34 -1.07
N PHE A 53 -9.47 -6.11 -0.39
CA PHE A 53 -10.07 -4.78 -0.25
C PHE A 53 -10.13 -4.43 1.23
N GLY A 54 -9.72 -3.23 1.60
CA GLY A 54 -9.84 -2.74 2.97
C GLY A 54 -10.21 -1.28 3.04
N HIS A 55 -10.75 -0.88 4.18
CA HIS A 55 -11.04 0.52 4.50
C HIS A 55 -10.63 0.89 5.91
N ILE A 56 -10.40 2.18 6.11
CA ILE A 56 -10.21 2.82 7.41
C ILE A 56 -11.11 4.06 7.45
N ALA A 57 -12.05 4.08 8.40
CA ALA A 57 -12.92 5.23 8.63
C ALA A 57 -12.17 6.37 9.32
N PHE A 58 -12.57 7.60 8.99
CA PHE A 58 -12.10 8.82 9.63
C PHE A 58 -13.18 9.40 10.55
N ALA A 59 -12.76 10.24 11.49
CA ALA A 59 -13.65 10.87 12.46
C ALA A 59 -14.71 11.80 11.83
N ASP A 60 -14.51 12.23 10.57
CA ASP A 60 -15.47 13.03 9.81
C ASP A 60 -16.44 12.19 8.97
N GLY A 61 -16.42 10.87 9.14
CA GLY A 61 -17.27 9.90 8.44
C GLY A 61 -16.80 9.54 7.02
N ARG A 62 -15.76 10.19 6.49
CA ARG A 62 -15.11 9.72 5.25
C ARG A 62 -14.26 8.49 5.54
N ALA A 63 -13.80 7.82 4.49
CA ALA A 63 -12.91 6.67 4.63
C ALA A 63 -11.80 6.69 3.59
N GLU A 64 -10.62 6.22 3.99
CA GLU A 64 -9.65 5.69 3.04
C GLU A 64 -10.05 4.25 2.70
N TRP A 65 -9.93 3.89 1.44
CA TRP A 65 -10.06 2.51 1.01
C TRP A 65 -8.92 2.16 0.05
N HIS A 66 -8.59 0.88 0.01
CA HIS A 66 -7.62 0.33 -0.90
C HIS A 66 -8.08 -1.02 -1.45
N GLU A 67 -7.66 -1.32 -2.67
CA GLU A 67 -7.77 -2.62 -3.31
C GLU A 67 -6.38 -3.05 -3.79
N VAL A 68 -5.87 -4.15 -3.26
CA VAL A 68 -4.63 -4.79 -3.71
C VAL A 68 -4.99 -5.90 -4.69
N LEU A 69 -4.39 -5.83 -5.88
CA LEU A 69 -4.65 -6.73 -6.99
C LEU A 69 -3.36 -7.40 -7.46
N ASN A 70 -3.40 -8.70 -7.70
CA ASN A 70 -2.36 -9.36 -8.47
C ASN A 70 -2.42 -8.90 -9.93
N SER A 71 -1.32 -8.36 -10.44
CA SER A 71 -1.29 -7.71 -11.75
C SER A 71 0.13 -7.67 -12.31
N PRO A 72 0.33 -7.73 -13.64
CA PRO A 72 1.61 -7.38 -14.24
C PRO A 72 2.01 -5.92 -13.94
N PRO A 73 3.31 -5.61 -13.80
CA PRO A 73 3.77 -4.26 -13.52
C PRO A 73 3.36 -3.29 -14.65
N GLY A 74 3.00 -2.05 -14.29
CA GLY A 74 2.61 -1.02 -15.24
C GLY A 74 1.20 -1.15 -15.82
N THR A 75 0.41 -2.15 -15.38
CA THR A 75 -0.99 -2.27 -15.79
C THR A 75 -1.80 -1.07 -15.29
N ARG A 76 -2.48 -0.36 -16.19
CA ARG A 76 -3.34 0.77 -15.84
C ARG A 76 -4.72 0.63 -16.47
N HIS A 77 -5.71 1.22 -15.82
CA HIS A 77 -7.09 1.27 -16.29
C HIS A 77 -7.39 2.68 -16.76
N THR A 78 -8.06 2.81 -17.91
CA THR A 78 -8.51 4.11 -18.43
C THR A 78 -9.46 4.79 -17.45
N ASP A 79 -10.37 4.01 -16.87
CA ASP A 79 -11.23 4.40 -15.75
C ASP A 79 -11.07 3.36 -14.65
N ALA A 80 -10.22 3.67 -13.68
CA ALA A 80 -9.94 2.79 -12.55
C ALA A 80 -11.21 2.53 -11.73
N LEU A 81 -11.98 3.57 -11.42
CA LEU A 81 -13.12 3.44 -10.53
C LEU A 81 -14.26 2.63 -11.17
N ALA A 82 -14.50 2.80 -12.47
CA ALA A 82 -15.44 1.97 -13.20
C ALA A 82 -15.01 0.49 -13.23
N GLU A 83 -13.71 0.23 -13.38
CA GLU A 83 -13.19 -1.13 -13.32
C GLU A 83 -13.41 -1.78 -11.95
N LEU A 84 -13.18 -1.04 -10.85
CA LEU A 84 -13.42 -1.56 -9.50
C LEU A 84 -14.90 -1.81 -9.24
N ARG A 85 -15.79 -0.89 -9.66
CA ARG A 85 -17.24 -1.09 -9.55
C ARG A 85 -17.71 -2.35 -10.27
N ARG A 86 -17.12 -2.65 -11.43
CA ARG A 86 -17.42 -3.89 -12.18
C ARG A 86 -16.94 -5.15 -11.45
N ARG A 87 -15.75 -5.12 -10.85
CA ARG A 87 -15.14 -6.28 -10.17
C ARG A 87 -15.73 -6.56 -8.80
N LEU A 88 -16.00 -5.49 -8.05
CA LEU A 88 -16.37 -5.54 -6.64
C LEU A 88 -17.87 -5.29 -6.42
N GLY A 89 -18.64 -5.02 -7.46
CA GLY A 89 -20.07 -4.72 -7.35
C GLY A 89 -20.92 -5.85 -6.77
N THR A 90 -20.40 -7.09 -6.71
CA THR A 90 -21.07 -8.25 -6.11
C THR A 90 -20.53 -8.60 -4.72
N TRP A 91 -19.61 -7.81 -4.18
CA TRP A 91 -19.14 -7.97 -2.80
C TRP A 91 -20.17 -7.33 -1.86
N HIS A 92 -20.00 -7.51 -0.55
CA HIS A 92 -20.92 -6.98 0.46
C HIS A 92 -21.04 -5.44 0.37
N ASP A 93 -22.19 -4.94 0.82
CA ASP A 93 -22.73 -3.62 0.42
C ASP A 93 -21.83 -2.40 0.74
N GLN A 94 -20.97 -2.49 1.76
CA GLN A 94 -20.06 -1.40 2.13
C GLN A 94 -19.04 -1.07 1.02
N ILE A 95 -18.57 -2.06 0.27
CA ILE A 95 -17.57 -1.85 -0.79
C ILE A 95 -18.16 -1.05 -1.96
N PRO A 96 -19.31 -1.44 -2.57
CA PRO A 96 -19.99 -0.59 -3.54
C PRO A 96 -20.30 0.82 -3.02
N ALA A 97 -20.67 0.98 -1.74
CA ALA A 97 -20.93 2.28 -1.14
C ALA A 97 -19.68 3.18 -1.10
N LEU A 98 -18.53 2.65 -0.67
CA LEU A 98 -17.23 3.34 -0.67
C LEU A 98 -16.80 3.78 -2.08
N LEU A 99 -16.96 2.89 -3.07
CA LEU A 99 -16.67 3.21 -4.48
C LEU A 99 -17.65 4.23 -5.07
N ALA A 100 -18.90 4.25 -4.63
CA ALA A 100 -19.90 5.24 -5.06
C ALA A 100 -19.60 6.64 -4.50
N ALA A 101 -19.12 6.72 -3.26
CA ALA A 101 -18.77 7.98 -2.58
C ALA A 101 -17.41 8.56 -3.01
N THR A 102 -16.71 7.93 -3.96
CA THR A 102 -15.35 8.33 -4.38
C THR A 102 -15.36 9.04 -5.72
N ARG A 103 -14.56 10.10 -5.85
CA ARG A 103 -14.32 10.76 -7.13
C ARG A 103 -13.41 9.96 -8.06
N PRO A 104 -13.72 9.88 -9.37
CA PRO A 104 -12.86 9.18 -10.32
C PRO A 104 -11.41 9.69 -10.36
N ASP A 105 -11.21 11.01 -10.25
CA ASP A 105 -9.88 11.65 -10.29
C ASP A 105 -9.09 11.55 -8.97
N ALA A 106 -9.73 11.10 -7.88
CA ALA A 106 -9.08 10.87 -6.59
C ALA A 106 -8.44 9.48 -6.48
N VAL A 107 -8.73 8.56 -7.42
CA VAL A 107 -8.20 7.19 -7.37
C VAL A 107 -6.74 7.18 -7.78
N LEU A 108 -5.90 6.78 -6.84
CA LEU A 108 -4.48 6.57 -7.06
C LEU A 108 -4.21 5.11 -7.41
N HIS A 109 -3.28 4.87 -8.33
CA HIS A 109 -2.89 3.53 -8.78
C HIS A 109 -1.37 3.38 -8.72
N HIS A 110 -0.87 2.51 -7.85
CA HIS A 110 0.55 2.33 -7.61
C HIS A 110 0.96 0.86 -7.65
N ASP A 111 2.02 0.58 -8.40
CA ASP A 111 2.67 -0.73 -8.37
C ASP A 111 3.47 -0.87 -7.07
N ILE A 112 3.25 -1.98 -6.36
CA ILE A 112 3.92 -2.24 -5.09
C ILE A 112 5.33 -2.77 -5.38
N HIS A 113 6.31 -2.12 -4.78
CA HIS A 113 7.71 -2.52 -4.87
C HIS A 113 8.26 -2.75 -3.47
N GLU A 114 9.00 -3.83 -3.32
CA GLU A 114 9.60 -4.25 -2.05
C GLU A 114 11.12 -4.34 -2.17
N LEU A 115 11.80 -4.15 -1.04
CA LEU A 115 13.23 -4.47 -0.94
C LEU A 115 13.37 -5.93 -0.50
N ALA A 116 13.18 -6.85 -1.45
CA ALA A 116 13.29 -8.29 -1.18
C ALA A 116 14.69 -8.69 -0.71
N THR A 117 15.72 -7.94 -1.13
CA THR A 117 17.08 -8.07 -0.59
C THR A 117 17.31 -7.00 0.48
N PRO A 118 17.72 -7.37 1.71
CA PRO A 118 18.06 -6.39 2.74
C PRO A 118 19.31 -5.61 2.33
N CYS A 119 19.33 -4.33 2.71
CA CYS A 119 20.51 -3.51 2.51
C CYS A 119 21.67 -4.03 3.36
N PRO A 120 22.90 -4.15 2.81
CA PRO A 120 24.07 -4.49 3.61
C PRO A 120 24.19 -3.53 4.80
N LEU A 121 24.45 -4.09 5.98
CA LEU A 121 24.79 -3.28 7.15
C LEU A 121 26.04 -2.49 6.82
N SER A 122 25.96 -1.16 6.96
CA SER A 122 27.14 -0.31 6.79
C SER A 122 28.18 -0.68 7.87
N PRO A 123 29.44 -0.98 7.53
CA PRO A 123 30.47 -1.27 8.52
C PRO A 123 30.85 -0.06 9.40
N ARG A 124 30.26 1.12 9.16
CA ARG A 124 30.52 2.34 9.96
C ARG A 124 29.63 2.52 11.19
N ALA A 125 28.73 1.58 11.51
CA ALA A 125 28.04 1.56 12.80
C ALA A 125 28.92 0.96 13.92
N GLY A 126 30.20 1.36 13.97
CA GLY A 126 31.12 1.04 15.06
C GLY A 126 30.94 2.04 16.21
N SER A 127 29.81 2.01 16.90
CA SER A 127 29.63 2.72 18.18
C SER A 127 28.65 1.93 19.05
N ARG A 128 29.24 0.94 19.74
CA ARG A 128 28.79 0.26 20.97
C ARG A 128 27.31 0.42 21.33
N CYS A 129 26.48 -0.57 20.97
CA CYS A 129 25.41 -1.01 21.87
C CYS A 129 25.96 -2.19 22.68
N SER A 130 26.53 -1.92 23.85
CA SER A 130 26.79 -2.96 24.83
C SER A 130 25.48 -3.30 25.53
N VAL A 131 24.90 -4.46 25.21
CA VAL A 131 23.90 -5.10 26.06
C VAL A 131 24.67 -5.86 27.13
N THR A 132 24.74 -5.32 28.33
CA THR A 132 25.20 -6.05 29.51
C THR A 132 24.12 -7.07 29.87
N ARG A 133 24.43 -8.36 29.72
CA ARG A 133 23.62 -9.44 30.31
C ARG A 133 23.80 -9.41 31.83
N PRO A 134 22.73 -9.46 32.63
CA PRO A 134 22.87 -9.69 34.06
C PRO A 134 23.37 -11.12 34.29
N THR A 135 24.46 -11.24 35.04
CA THR A 135 24.93 -12.49 35.63
C THR A 135 23.99 -12.90 36.76
N THR A 136 23.56 -14.16 36.72
CA THR A 136 22.89 -14.85 37.82
C THR A 136 23.79 -14.96 39.05
#